data_AF-A0A524FND9-F1
#
_entry.id   AF-A0A524FND9-F1
#
_cell.length_a   1.000
_cell.length_b   1.000
_cell.length_c   1.000
_cell.angle_alpha   90.00
_cell.angle_beta   90.00
_cell.angle_gamma   90.00
#
_symmetry.space_group_name_H-M   'P 1'
#
loop_
_entity.id
_entity.type
_entity.pdbx_description
1 polymer ?
#
loop_
_entity_poly.entity_id
_entity_poly.type
_entity_poly.pdbx_seq_one_letter_code
_entity_poly.pdbx_strand_id
1 'polypeptide(L)' 'MDFDNDVAEDLFSYKLKNIQEQIIKILKRWNESEASLFLEKAKNGTYFEAENDAIDLKQLLLQEKRLKKLFNSL' A
#
# COMPACT_ATOMS: atom_id res chain seq x y z
N MET A 1 12.43 29.04 -3.30
CA MET A 1 12.23 27.71 -2.73
C MET A 1 11.45 27.92 -1.45
N ASP A 2 10.25 27.38 -1.41
CA ASP A 2 9.39 27.44 -0.23
C ASP A 2 9.71 26.20 0.59
N PHE A 3 10.47 26.38 1.67
CA PHE A 3 11.02 25.30 2.50
C PHE A 3 9.91 24.33 2.96
N ASP A 4 8.70 24.84 3.18
CA ASP A 4 7.55 24.05 3.60
C ASP A 4 7.09 23.07 2.52
N ASN A 5 7.22 23.43 1.23
CA ASN A 5 6.88 22.54 0.12
C ASN A 5 7.90 21.42 -0.05
N ASP A 6 9.19 21.73 0.08
CA ASP A 6 10.26 20.73 -0.01
C ASP A 6 10.13 19.69 1.12
N VAL A 7 9.85 20.14 2.35
CA VAL A 7 9.59 19.25 3.50
C VAL A 7 8.32 18.41 3.31
N ALA A 8 7.27 18.98 2.74
CA ALA A 8 6.04 18.26 2.44
C ALA A 8 6.25 17.16 1.38
N GLU A 9 7.04 17.43 0.34
CA GLU A 9 7.39 16.47 -0.70
C GLU A 9 8.24 15.30 -0.16
N ASP A 10 9.24 15.60 0.68
CA ASP A 10 10.05 14.58 1.34
C ASP A 10 9.21 13.68 2.25
N LEU A 11 8.31 14.29 3.04
CA LEU A 11 7.42 13.54 3.92
C LEU A 11 6.44 12.66 3.13
N PHE A 12 5.90 13.18 2.02
CA PHE A 12 5.06 12.42 1.11
C PHE A 12 5.80 11.22 0.54
N SER A 13 7.00 11.45 0.02
CA SER A 13 7.87 10.42 -0.58
C SER A 13 8.22 9.33 0.43
N TYR A 14 8.60 9.71 1.65
CA TYR A 14 8.89 8.78 2.73
C TYR A 14 7.68 7.91 3.09
N LYS A 15 6.51 8.53 3.25
CA LYS A 15 5.29 7.81 3.64
C LYS A 15 4.79 6.90 2.52
N LEU A 16 4.85 7.34 1.28
CA LEU A 16 4.48 6.53 0.11
C LEU A 16 5.38 5.30 -0.01
N LYS A 17 6.69 5.49 0.12
CA LYS A 17 7.68 4.39 0.10
C LYS A 17 7.38 3.36 1.18
N ASN A 18 7.12 3.80 2.42
CA ASN A 18 6.81 2.89 3.52
C ASN A 18 5.52 2.08 3.27
N ILE A 19 4.47 2.70 2.72
CA ILE A 19 3.24 1.98 2.34
C ILE A 19 3.54 0.93 1.27
N GLN A 20 4.29 1.29 0.23
CA GLN A 20 4.66 0.37 -0.85
C GLN A 20 5.53 -0.78 -0.37
N GLU A 21 6.47 -0.54 0.54
CA GLU A 21 7.28 -1.59 1.16
C GLU A 21 6.43 -2.58 1.96
N GLN A 22 5.41 -2.10 2.68
CA GLN A 22 4.50 -2.98 3.41
C GLN A 22 3.63 -3.82 2.46
N ILE A 23 3.12 -3.20 1.38
CA ILE A 23 2.41 -3.92 0.31
C ILE A 23 3.29 -5.03 -0.26
N ILE A 24 4.53 -4.70 -0.65
CA ILE A 24 5.49 -5.66 -1.21
C ILE A 24 5.80 -6.78 -0.21
N LYS A 25 5.94 -6.48 1.08
CA LYS A 25 6.17 -7.49 2.11
C LYS A 25 5.02 -8.50 2.19
N ILE A 26 3.76 -8.03 2.15
CA ILE A 26 2.60 -8.92 2.13
C ILE A 26 2.62 -9.78 0.86
N LEU A 27 2.73 -9.17 -0.32
CA LEU A 27 2.72 -9.91 -1.58
C LEU A 27 3.83 -10.96 -1.69
N LYS A 28 5.03 -10.65 -1.19
CA LYS A 28 6.15 -11.60 -1.12
C LYS A 28 5.87 -12.81 -0.23
N ARG A 29 5.15 -12.65 0.89
CA ARG A 29 4.79 -13.79 1.76
C ARG A 29 3.94 -14.81 1.03
N TRP A 30 3.09 -14.35 0.10
CA TRP A 30 2.16 -15.18 -0.65
C TRP A 30 2.65 -15.54 -2.05
N ASN A 31 3.88 -15.16 -2.39
CA ASN A 31 4.50 -15.31 -3.70
C ASN A 31 3.64 -14.71 -4.83
N GLU A 32 3.10 -13.51 -4.59
CA GLU A 32 2.25 -12.79 -5.51
C GLU A 32 2.94 -11.55 -6.08
N SER A 33 2.65 -11.24 -7.34
CA SER A 33 3.10 -10.01 -8.00
C SER A 33 2.06 -8.90 -7.94
N GLU A 34 0.79 -9.26 -7.76
CA GLU A 34 -0.34 -8.34 -7.86
C GLU A 34 -1.27 -8.44 -6.65
N ALA A 35 -1.65 -7.28 -6.11
CA ALA A 35 -2.55 -7.20 -4.97
C ALA A 35 -3.96 -7.71 -5.29
N SER A 36 -4.47 -7.46 -6.49
CA SER A 36 -5.75 -8.00 -6.97
C SER A 36 -5.78 -9.53 -6.90
N LEU A 37 -4.73 -10.17 -7.42
CA LEU A 37 -4.62 -11.62 -7.48
C LEU A 37 -4.55 -12.24 -6.08
N PHE A 38 -3.72 -11.67 -5.20
CA PHE A 38 -3.67 -12.08 -3.80
C PHE A 38 -5.04 -11.96 -3.11
N LEU A 39 -5.72 -10.81 -3.25
CA LEU A 39 -7.02 -10.57 -2.61
C LEU A 39 -8.11 -11.50 -3.11
N GLU A 40 -8.09 -11.87 -4.39
CA GLU A 40 -9.02 -12.85 -4.96
C GLU A 40 -8.78 -14.25 -4.35
N LYS A 41 -7.51 -14.68 -4.29
CA LYS A 41 -7.11 -15.97 -3.70
C LYS A 41 -7.36 -16.06 -2.20
N ALA A 42 -7.19 -14.96 -1.46
CA ALA A 42 -7.58 -14.89 -0.06
C ALA A 42 -9.11 -15.01 0.09
N LYS A 43 -9.88 -14.33 -0.79
CA LYS A 43 -11.35 -14.34 -0.76
C LYS A 43 -11.95 -15.71 -1.09
N ASN A 44 -11.38 -16.43 -2.05
CA ASN A 44 -11.90 -17.73 -2.50
C ASN A 44 -11.39 -18.91 -1.65
N GLY A 45 -10.59 -18.64 -0.61
CA GLY A 45 -10.05 -19.66 0.29
C GLY A 45 -8.85 -20.43 -0.25
N THR A 46 -8.24 -19.99 -1.37
CA THR A 46 -7.00 -20.59 -1.89
C THR A 46 -5.86 -20.46 -0.87
N TYR A 47 -5.78 -19.30 -0.18
CA TYR A 47 -4.80 -19.08 0.87
C TYR A 47 -5.42 -19.24 2.25
N PHE A 48 -5.01 -20.30 2.94
CA PHE A 48 -5.36 -20.54 4.33
C PHE A 48 -4.76 -19.43 5.22
N GLU A 49 -5.56 -18.89 6.16
CA GLU A 49 -5.14 -17.83 7.11
C GLU A 49 -4.68 -16.50 6.48
N ALA A 50 -4.98 -16.25 5.20
CA ALA A 50 -4.65 -14.98 4.55
C ALA A 50 -5.56 -13.79 4.93
N GLU A 51 -6.56 -14.00 5.80
CA GLU A 51 -7.58 -12.99 6.10
C GLU A 51 -6.98 -11.69 6.66
N ASN A 52 -6.06 -11.80 7.63
CA ASN A 52 -5.41 -10.63 8.22
C ASN A 52 -4.56 -9.87 7.20
N ASP A 53 -3.72 -10.59 6.44
CA ASP A 53 -2.90 -9.99 5.39
C ASP A 53 -3.76 -9.36 4.26
N ALA A 54 -4.94 -9.93 3.97
CA ALA A 54 -5.90 -9.36 3.02
C ALA A 54 -6.57 -8.08 3.54
N ILE A 55 -6.89 -8.02 4.83
CA ILE A 55 -7.40 -6.80 5.48
C ILE A 55 -6.34 -5.71 5.44
N ASP A 56 -5.11 -6.03 5.87
CA ASP A 56 -4.00 -5.09 5.92
C ASP A 56 -3.66 -4.56 4.53
N LEU A 57 -3.61 -5.44 3.52
CA LEU A 57 -3.35 -5.02 2.15
C LEU A 57 -4.43 -4.07 1.62
N LYS A 58 -5.72 -4.35 1.88
CA LYS A 58 -6.82 -3.43 1.49
C LYS A 58 -6.66 -2.07 2.14
N GLN A 59 -6.28 -2.02 3.42
CA GLN A 59 -6.05 -0.76 4.12
C GLN A 59 -4.86 0.01 3.53
N LEU A 60 -3.75 -0.67 3.25
CA LEU A 60 -2.56 -0.06 2.66
C LEU A 60 -2.85 0.52 1.26
N LEU A 61 -3.58 -0.19 0.41
CA LEU A 61 -4.00 0.30 -0.91
C LEU A 61 -4.88 1.56 -0.80
N LEU A 62 -5.80 1.57 0.18
CA LEU A 62 -6.63 2.75 0.43
C LEU A 62 -5.81 3.94 0.92
N GLN A 63 -4.84 3.70 1.82
CA GLN A 63 -3.92 4.73 2.29
C GLN A 63 -3.05 5.28 1.16
N GLU A 64 -2.51 4.41 0.30
CA GLU A 64 -1.71 4.80 -0.87
C GLU A 64 -2.53 5.71 -1.80
N LYS A 65 -3.76 5.30 -2.13
CA LYS A 65 -4.68 6.08 -2.97
C LYS A 65 -5.00 7.44 -2.37
N ARG A 66 -5.28 7.50 -1.07
CA ARG A 66 -5.56 8.75 -0.35
C ARG A 66 -4.35 9.67 -0.34
N LEU A 67 -3.17 9.13 -0.07
CA LEU A 67 -1.93 9.88 -0.04
C LEU A 67 -1.61 10.48 -1.41
N LYS A 68 -1.65 9.67 -2.48
CA LYS A 68 -1.47 10.16 -3.87
C LYS A 68 -2.48 11.26 -4.25
N LYS A 69 -3.75 11.11 -3.82
CA LYS A 69 -4.77 12.13 -4.06
C LYS A 69 -4.46 13.44 -3.34
N LEU A 70 -3.98 13.37 -2.09
CA LEU A 70 -3.61 14.55 -1.31
C LEU A 70 -2.46 15.33 -1.96
N PHE A 71 -1.44 14.61 -2.44
CA PHE A 71 -0.30 15.23 -3.12
C PHE A 71 -0.67 15.88 -4.44
N ASN A 72 -1.54 15.24 -5.23
CA ASN A 72 -2.03 15.85 -6.47
C ASN A 72 -2.98 17.05 -6.24
N SER A 73 -3.38 17.31 -4.99
CA SER A 73 -4.20 18.46 -4.61
C SER A 73 -3.42 19.57 -3.89
N LEU A 74 -2.12 19.35 -3.66
CA LEU A 74 -1.16 20.39 -3.28
C LEU A 74 -0.69 21.13 -4.53
#